data_AF-A0A920PYX7-F1
#
_entry.id   AF-A0A920PYX7-F1
#
_cell.length_a   1.000
_cell.length_b   1.000
_cell.length_c   1.000
_cell.angle_alpha   90.00
_cell.angle_beta   90.00
_cell.angle_gamma   90.00
#
_symmetry.space_group_name_H-M   'P 1'
#
loop_
_entity.id
_entity.type
_entity.pdbx_description
1 polymer ?
#
loop_
_entity_poly.entity_id
_entity_poly.type
_entity_poly.pdbx_seq_one_letter_code
_entity_poly.pdbx_strand_id
1 'polypeptide(L)'
;MLEFGTGRGYGTVCMAKAMVDHKIDGQIFTVDVLAFNDRQTWPINRGFGPAVEMLSAADVWNRHFETALLDRINRLTGDSGTLAEEWRQRTGQNLILALLIPATGTKKCGMIILRFYKSVRLAL
;
A
#
# COMPACT_ATOMS: atom_id res chain seq x y z
N MET A 1 -8.95 -1.18 -2.40
CA MET A 1 -7.80 -2.13 -2.42
C MET A 1 -7.11 -2.07 -1.06
N LEU A 2 -6.36 -3.09 -0.66
CA LEU A 2 -5.61 -3.10 0.59
C LEU A 2 -4.19 -3.62 0.37
N GLU A 3 -3.21 -2.96 1.00
CA GLU A 3 -1.80 -3.32 1.01
C GLU A 3 -1.28 -3.41 2.45
N PHE A 4 -0.58 -4.49 2.79
CA PHE A 4 0.18 -4.61 4.03
C PHE A 4 1.66 -4.50 3.71
N GLY A 5 2.37 -3.65 4.44
CA GLY A 5 3.76 -3.30 4.13
C GLY A 5 3.84 -2.35 2.94
N THR A 6 3.59 -1.08 3.19
CA THR A 6 3.69 -0.01 2.16
C THR A 6 5.15 0.19 1.73
N GLY A 7 6.08 -0.01 2.67
CA GLY A 7 7.51 0.23 2.46
C GLY A 7 7.75 1.65 1.93
N ARG A 8 8.25 1.75 0.69
CA ARG A 8 8.48 3.04 0.02
C ARG A 8 7.32 3.53 -0.84
N GLY A 9 6.28 2.71 -1.05
CA GLY A 9 5.04 3.13 -1.72
C GLY A 9 4.90 2.89 -3.22
N TYR A 10 5.89 2.26 -3.86
CA TYR A 10 5.85 2.09 -5.32
C TYR A 10 4.62 1.28 -5.78
N GLY A 11 4.31 0.19 -5.07
CA GLY A 11 3.12 -0.62 -5.34
C GLY A 11 1.83 0.19 -5.18
N THR A 12 1.69 0.86 -4.05
CA THR A 12 0.54 1.74 -3.74
C THR A 12 0.29 2.78 -4.82
N VAL A 13 1.33 3.51 -5.22
CA VAL A 13 1.21 4.60 -6.20
C VAL A 13 0.90 4.06 -7.60
N CYS A 14 1.46 2.91 -7.97
CA CYS A 14 1.07 2.23 -9.21
C CYS A 14 -0.43 1.86 -9.21
N MET A 15 -0.95 1.33 -8.11
CA MET A 15 -2.38 1.05 -7.97
C MET A 15 -3.22 2.32 -8.06
N ALA A 16 -2.80 3.41 -7.40
CA ALA A 16 -3.50 4.69 -7.45
C ALA A 16 -3.55 5.24 -8.87
N LYS A 17 -2.42 5.18 -9.59
CA LYS A 17 -2.34 5.60 -11.00
C LYS A 17 -3.23 4.77 -11.90
N ALA A 18 -3.23 3.45 -11.75
CA ALA A 18 -4.13 2.58 -12.52
C ALA A 18 -5.60 2.90 -12.24
N MET A 19 -5.97 3.20 -10.98
CA MET A 19 -7.33 3.59 -10.65
C MET A 19 -7.72 4.93 -11.28
N VAL A 20 -6.84 5.92 -11.27
CA VAL A 20 -7.10 7.24 -11.89
C VAL A 20 -7.19 7.11 -13.41
N ASP A 21 -6.21 6.47 -14.07
CA ASP A 21 -6.14 6.34 -15.53
C ASP A 21 -7.38 5.60 -16.10
N HIS A 22 -7.88 4.61 -15.37
CA HIS A 22 -9.03 3.80 -15.79
C HIS A 22 -10.36 4.19 -15.12
N LYS A 23 -10.40 5.31 -14.39
CA LYS A 23 -11.60 5.82 -13.69
C LYS A 23 -12.24 4.76 -12.78
N ILE A 24 -11.43 3.94 -12.14
CA ILE A 24 -11.89 2.92 -11.18
C ILE A 24 -12.19 3.65 -9.88
N ASP A 25 -13.45 3.61 -9.45
CA ASP A 25 -13.85 4.20 -8.19
C ASP A 25 -13.35 3.38 -6.98
N GLY A 26 -13.18 4.07 -5.86
CA GLY A 26 -12.75 3.50 -4.59
C GLY A 26 -11.48 4.14 -4.03
N GLN A 27 -10.98 3.48 -2.99
CA GLN A 27 -9.85 3.90 -2.17
C GLN A 27 -8.86 2.74 -1.99
N ILE A 28 -7.59 3.07 -1.84
CA ILE A 28 -6.51 2.17 -1.45
C ILE A 28 -6.27 2.39 0.04
N PHE A 29 -6.27 1.31 0.80
CA PHE A 29 -5.84 1.33 2.18
C PHE A 29 -4.46 0.71 2.24
N THR A 30 -3.55 1.33 2.97
CA THR A 30 -2.25 0.73 3.27
C THR A 30 -2.05 0.62 4.76
N VAL A 31 -1.36 -0.43 5.18
CA VAL A 31 -1.02 -0.68 6.57
C VAL A 31 0.49 -0.85 6.66
N ASP A 32 1.15 -0.02 7.47
CA ASP A 32 2.58 -0.13 7.73
C ASP A 32 2.88 0.22 9.19
N VAL A 33 3.96 -0.34 9.73
CA VAL A 33 4.41 -0.01 11.09
C VAL A 33 5.05 1.38 11.13
N LEU A 34 5.60 1.86 10.01
CA LEU A 34 6.16 3.20 9.89
C LEU A 34 5.09 4.20 9.48
N ALA A 35 4.99 5.31 10.21
CA ALA A 35 4.08 6.38 9.85
C ALA A 35 4.55 7.13 8.60
N PHE A 36 3.61 7.78 7.91
CA PHE A 36 3.91 8.53 6.68
C PHE A 36 4.95 9.65 6.88
N ASN A 37 4.99 10.21 8.09
CA ASN A 37 5.93 11.28 8.46
C ASN A 37 7.17 10.77 9.21
N ASP A 38 7.27 9.46 9.48
CA ASP A 38 8.44 8.90 10.15
C ASP A 38 9.64 8.93 9.22
N ARG A 39 10.75 9.47 9.72
CA ARG A 39 12.00 9.55 8.96
C ARG A 39 12.79 8.26 9.10
N GLN A 40 13.25 7.74 7.97
CA GLN A 40 14.08 6.53 7.88
C GLN A 40 15.23 6.76 6.90
N THR A 41 16.25 5.90 6.91
CA THR A 41 17.40 6.06 6.01
C THR A 41 17.03 5.61 4.61
N TRP A 42 17.17 6.51 3.64
CA TRP A 42 16.93 6.22 2.23
C TRP A 42 18.26 6.22 1.48
N PRO A 43 18.77 5.05 1.07
CA PRO A 43 19.72 4.98 -0.04
C PRO A 43 19.04 5.46 -1.32
N ILE A 44 19.46 6.61 -1.82
CA ILE A 44 18.95 7.28 -3.02
C ILE A 44 20.13 7.65 -3.91
N ASN A 45 19.99 7.45 -5.21
CA ASN A 45 20.90 8.00 -6.20
C ASN A 45 20.14 9.00 -7.08
N ARG A 46 20.46 10.29 -6.94
CA ARG A 46 19.85 11.38 -7.73
C ARG A 46 20.64 11.73 -9.00
N GLY A 47 21.62 10.90 -9.38
CA GLY A 47 22.51 11.14 -10.53
C GLY A 47 23.92 11.58 -10.16
N PHE A 48 24.20 11.87 -8.88
CA PHE A 48 25.52 12.25 -8.36
C PHE A 48 26.21 11.11 -7.58
N GLY A 49 25.73 9.88 -7.74
CA GLY A 49 26.16 8.71 -6.98
C GLY A 49 25.21 8.35 -5.83
N PRO A 50 25.43 7.19 -5.19
CA PRO A 50 24.62 6.75 -4.06
C PRO A 50 24.85 7.65 -2.84
N ALA A 51 23.76 8.14 -2.26
CA ALA A 51 23.75 8.87 -1.00
C ALA A 51 22.74 8.24 -0.04
N VAL A 52 22.94 8.45 1.26
CA VAL A 52 21.95 8.11 2.29
C VAL A 52 21.33 9.41 2.79
N GLU A 53 20.03 9.57 2.57
CA GLU A 53 19.27 10.72 3.05
C GLU A 53 18.34 10.32 4.19
N MET A 54 18.04 11.26 5.10
CA MET A 54 17.10 11.06 6.21
C MET A 54 15.75 11.67 5.86
N LEU A 55 14.84 10.83 5.35
CA LEU A 55 13.57 11.27 4.75
C LEU A 55 12.39 10.46 5.27
N SER A 56 11.22 11.10 5.30
CA SER A 56 9.93 10.42 5.46
C SER A 56 9.31 10.04 4.11
N ALA A 57 8.29 9.18 4.13
CA ALA A 57 7.50 8.92 2.92
C ALA A 57 6.81 10.20 2.43
N ALA A 58 6.33 11.06 3.35
CA ALA A 58 5.77 12.37 3.04
C ALA A 58 6.75 13.27 2.28
N ASP A 59 7.99 13.32 2.73
CA ASP A 59 9.05 14.09 2.08
C ASP A 59 9.23 13.67 0.62
N VAL A 60 9.22 12.37 0.32
CA VAL A 60 9.45 11.83 -1.02
C VAL A 60 8.19 11.94 -1.88
N TRP A 61 7.04 11.51 -1.37
CA TRP A 61 5.81 11.39 -2.16
C TRP A 61 5.28 12.76 -2.58
N ASN A 62 5.26 13.74 -1.66
CA ASN A 62 4.78 15.08 -1.96
C ASN A 62 5.65 15.82 -3.00
N ARG A 63 6.90 15.36 -3.20
CA ARG A 63 7.80 15.91 -4.23
C ARG A 63 7.60 15.29 -5.61
N HIS A 64 7.10 14.06 -5.68
CA HIS A 64 7.17 13.25 -6.90
C HIS A 64 5.82 12.79 -7.44
N PHE A 65 4.76 12.80 -6.64
CA PHE A 65 3.46 12.30 -7.04
C PHE A 65 2.41 13.40 -7.01
N GLU A 66 1.49 13.33 -7.98
CA GLU A 66 0.35 14.24 -8.07
C GLU A 66 -0.60 14.01 -6.89
N THR A 67 -1.17 15.09 -6.36
CA THR A 67 -2.13 15.04 -5.24
C THR A 67 -3.32 14.12 -5.55
N ALA A 68 -3.80 14.11 -6.79
CA ALA A 68 -4.91 13.24 -7.21
C ALA A 68 -4.63 11.74 -7.01
N LEU A 69 -3.36 11.31 -7.10
CA LEU A 69 -2.96 9.94 -6.78
C LEU A 69 -2.97 9.70 -5.27
N LEU A 70 -2.44 10.67 -4.52
CA LEU A 70 -2.32 10.58 -3.06
C LEU A 70 -3.67 10.60 -2.36
N ASP A 71 -4.65 11.33 -2.91
CA ASP A 71 -6.03 11.41 -2.40
C ASP A 71 -6.80 10.07 -2.51
N ARG A 72 -6.26 9.10 -3.27
CA ARG A 72 -6.79 7.74 -3.36
C ARG A 72 -6.24 6.82 -2.27
N ILE A 73 -5.30 7.28 -1.45
CA ILE A 73 -4.53 6.44 -0.54
C ILE A 73 -4.80 6.82 0.93
N ASN A 74 -5.47 5.92 1.65
CA ASN A 74 -5.67 5.99 3.09
C ASN A 74 -4.60 5.16 3.79
N ARG A 75 -3.74 5.82 4.56
CA ARG A 75 -2.61 5.18 5.23
C ARG A 75 -2.98 4.92 6.69
N LEU A 76 -2.84 3.68 7.12
CA LEU A 76 -3.00 3.24 8.49
C LEU A 76 -1.62 2.89 9.03
N THR A 77 -1.34 3.34 10.25
CA THR A 77 -0.07 3.09 10.92
C THR A 77 -0.29 2.16 12.09
N GLY A 78 0.47 1.06 12.15
CA GLY A 78 0.40 0.09 13.23
C GLY A 78 0.75 -1.31 12.79
N ASP A 79 0.72 -2.24 13.75
CA ASP A 79 0.89 -3.65 13.47
C ASP A 79 -0.25 -4.18 12.58
N SER A 80 0.12 -4.96 11.58
CA SER A 80 -0.83 -5.52 10.60
C SER A 80 -1.82 -6.49 11.23
N GLY A 81 -1.42 -7.26 12.25
CA GLY A 81 -2.27 -8.20 12.97
C GLY A 81 -3.31 -7.47 13.82
N THR A 82 -2.88 -6.47 14.60
CA THR A 82 -3.79 -5.63 15.40
C THR A 82 -4.82 -4.93 14.51
N LEU A 83 -4.38 -4.28 13.42
CA LEU A 83 -5.30 -3.55 12.55
C LEU A 83 -6.25 -4.47 11.78
N ALA A 84 -5.82 -5.67 11.38
CA ALA A 84 -6.70 -6.65 10.76
C ALA A 84 -7.78 -7.15 11.74
N GLU A 85 -7.42 -7.34 13.01
CA GLU A 85 -8.35 -7.74 14.06
C GLU A 85 -9.38 -6.64 14.36
N GLU A 86 -8.93 -5.40 14.51
CA GLU A 86 -9.83 -4.25 14.70
C GLU A 86 -10.81 -4.09 13.53
N TRP A 87 -10.33 -4.26 12.30
CA TRP A 87 -11.19 -4.22 11.12
C TRP A 87 -12.25 -5.32 11.15
N ARG A 88 -11.85 -6.54 11.50
CA ARG A 88 -12.75 -7.69 11.65
C ARG A 88 -13.84 -7.40 12.69
N GLN A 89 -13.46 -6.85 13.84
CA GLN A 89 -14.41 -6.50 14.91
C GLN A 89 -15.38 -5.40 14.48
N ARG A 90 -14.90 -4.38 13.75
CA ARG A 90 -15.73 -3.25 13.30
C ARG A 90 -16.70 -3.61 12.18
N THR A 91 -16.31 -4.49 11.26
CA THR A 91 -17.06 -4.75 10.02
C THR A 91 -17.76 -6.11 10.00
N GLY A 92 -17.39 -7.03 10.90
CA GLY A 92 -17.84 -8.43 10.86
C GLY A 92 -17.32 -9.22 9.66
N GLN A 93 -16.34 -8.69 8.91
CA GLN A 93 -15.78 -9.30 7.72
C GLN A 93 -14.34 -9.76 7.95
N ASN A 94 -13.99 -10.96 7.46
CA ASN A 94 -12.61 -11.41 7.41
C ASN A 94 -11.88 -10.71 6.27
N LEU A 95 -10.70 -10.17 6.59
CA LEU A 95 -9.73 -9.74 5.60
C LEU A 95 -9.09 -10.97 4.96
N ILE A 96 -9.41 -11.23 3.70
CA ILE A 96 -8.68 -12.24 2.92
C ILE A 96 -7.37 -11.59 2.49
N LEU A 97 -6.31 -11.94 3.22
CA LEU A 97 -4.93 -11.57 2.93
C LEU A 97 -4.45 -12.34 1.69
N ALA A 98 -4.04 -11.66 0.63
CA ALA A 98 -3.14 -12.27 -0.35
C ALA A 98 -1.75 -11.64 -0.19
N LEU A 99 -0.81 -12.46 0.24
CA LEU A 99 0.60 -12.11 0.33
C LEU A 99 1.21 -12.07 -1.08
N LEU A 100 1.84 -10.95 -1.43
CA LEU A 100 2.82 -10.90 -2.51
C LEU A 100 4.10 -11.60 -2.00
N ILE A 101 4.22 -12.90 -2.21
CA ILE A 101 5.52 -13.56 -2.17
C ILE A 101 6.15 -13.31 -3.54
N PRO A 102 7.25 -12.55 -3.64
CA PRO A 102 7.95 -12.41 -4.91
C PRO A 102 8.48 -13.78 -5.32
N ALA A 103 7.92 -14.35 -6.40
CA ALA A 103 8.52 -15.50 -7.04
C ALA A 103 9.89 -15.09 -7.57
N THR A 104 10.94 -15.60 -6.94
CA THR A 104 12.31 -15.47 -7.42
C THR A 104 12.40 -16.09 -8.81
N GLY A 105 12.47 -15.26 -9.85
CA GLY A 105 12.99 -15.70 -11.14
C GLY A 105 12.31 -15.28 -12.44
N THR A 106 11.22 -14.50 -12.46
CA THR A 106 10.67 -14.04 -13.76
C THR A 106 10.38 -12.54 -13.81
N LYS A 107 10.91 -11.89 -14.85
CA LYS A 107 10.74 -10.46 -15.18
C LYS A 107 9.34 -10.15 -15.70
N LYS A 108 8.30 -10.45 -14.92
CA LYS A 108 6.94 -9.97 -15.17
C LYS A 108 6.36 -9.46 -13.86
N CYS A 109 6.18 -8.15 -13.77
CA CYS A 109 5.44 -7.50 -12.70
C CYS A 109 3.95 -7.88 -12.87
N GLY A 110 3.56 -9.02 -12.29
CA GLY A 110 2.18 -9.47 -12.26
C GLY A 110 1.43 -8.73 -11.16
N MET A 111 0.56 -7.80 -11.53
CA MET A 111 -0.34 -7.10 -10.61
C MET A 111 -1.53 -8.01 -10.28
N ILE A 112 -1.69 -8.40 -9.02
CA ILE A 112 -2.87 -9.13 -8.54
C ILE A 112 -3.84 -8.13 -7.91
N ILE A 113 -4.99 -7.92 -8.54
CA ILE A 113 -6.09 -7.12 -7.99
C ILE A 113 -6.96 -8.04 -7.13
N LEU A 114 -6.99 -7.84 -5.81
CA LEU A 114 -7.92 -8.52 -4.93
C LEU A 114 -9.23 -7.73 -4.85
N ARG A 115 -10.34 -8.37 -5.25
CA ARG A 115 -11.69 -7.90 -4.94
C ARG A 115 -12.13 -8.49 -3.61
N PHE A 116 -12.59 -7.65 -2.70
CA PHE A 116 -13.28 -8.08 -1.48
C PHE A 116 -14.66 -8.62 -1.87
N TYR A 117 -14.95 -9.87 -1.52
CA TYR A 117 -16.30 -10.42 -1.62
C TYR A 117 -16.90 -10.55 -0.22
N LYS A 118 -18.19 -10.19 -0.11
CA LYS A 118 -19.01 -10.46 1.08
C LYS A 118 -19.07 -11.97 1.25
N SER A 119 -18.50 -12.51 2.33
CA SER A 119 -18.67 -13.92 2.65
C SER A 119 -20.15 -14.16 2.94
N VAL A 120 -20.86 -14.80 2.02
CA VAL A 120 -22.19 -15.33 2.27
C VAL A 120 -21.98 -16.50 3.23
N ARG A 121 -22.46 -16.37 4.47
CA ARG A 121 -22.50 -17.51 5.41
C ARG A 121 -23.26 -18.65 4.72
N LEU A 122 -22.58 -19.76 4.41
CA LEU A 122 -23.28 -21.05 4.39
C LEU A 122 -23.65 -21.34 5.84
N ALA A 123 -24.94 -21.21 6.14
CA ALA A 123 -25.52 -21.87 7.30
C ALA A 123 -25.43 -23.38 7.03
N LEU A 124 -24.75 -24.10 7.92
CA LEU A 124 -24.96 -25.53 8.15
C LEU A 124 -25.82 -25.65 9.40
#